data_AF-A0A4Q2XKU4-F1
#
_entry.id   AF-A0A4Q2XKU4-F1
#
_cell.length_a   1.000
_cell.length_b   1.000
_cell.length_c   1.000
_cell.angle_alpha   90.00
_cell.angle_beta   90.00
_cell.angle_gamma   90.00
#
_symmetry.space_group_name_H-M   'P 1'
#
loop_
_entity.id
_entity.type
_entity.pdbx_description
1 polymer ?
#
loop_
_entity_poly.entity_id
_entity_poly.type
_entity_poly.pdbx_seq_one_letter_code
_entity_poly.pdbx_strand_id
1 'polypeptide(L)'
;LLAQLDPTPLVTEYRSLSPRSHHLVVTALELSGIPVNQAARAFAFQSVAGLAAASMKLMRVGQTACQLVVRRSLATLGGKIDGSLSQPVDGWFNPLVEIASLRHARANHRLFIS
;
A
#
# COMPACT_ATOMS: atom_id res chain seq x y z
N LEU A 1 -7.42 -15.45 -6.06
CA LEU A 1 -8.01 -15.46 -4.71
C LEU A 1 -9.27 -14.59 -4.64
N LEU A 2 -9.20 -13.26 -4.89
CA LEU A 2 -10.39 -12.40 -4.77
C LEU A 2 -11.61 -12.92 -5.53
N ALA A 3 -11.51 -13.21 -6.83
CA ALA A 3 -12.62 -13.76 -7.62
C ALA A 3 -13.16 -15.15 -7.16
N GLN A 4 -12.44 -15.85 -6.28
CA GLN A 4 -12.94 -17.08 -5.64
C GLN A 4 -13.73 -16.78 -4.35
N LEU A 5 -13.39 -15.67 -3.68
CA LEU A 5 -14.03 -15.22 -2.44
C LEU A 5 -15.23 -14.31 -2.72
N ASP A 6 -15.13 -13.49 -3.77
CA ASP A 6 -16.16 -12.57 -4.25
C ASP A 6 -16.26 -12.67 -5.78
N PRO A 7 -17.20 -13.47 -6.32
CA PRO A 7 -17.39 -13.66 -7.76
C PRO A 7 -18.33 -12.60 -8.37
N THR A 8 -18.37 -11.39 -7.83
CA THR A 8 -19.16 -10.30 -8.44
C THR A 8 -18.79 -10.07 -9.92
N PRO A 9 -19.73 -9.56 -10.74
CA PRO A 9 -19.46 -9.28 -12.16
C PRO A 9 -18.22 -8.39 -12.35
N LEU A 10 -18.08 -7.34 -11.54
CA LEU A 10 -16.94 -6.43 -11.58
C LEU A 10 -15.61 -7.15 -11.36
N VAL A 11 -15.51 -7.99 -10.35
CA VAL A 11 -14.28 -8.72 -10.02
C VAL A 11 -13.95 -9.76 -11.10
N THR A 12 -14.96 -10.45 -11.63
CA THR A 12 -14.78 -11.48 -12.65
C THR A 12 -14.38 -10.88 -13.99
N GLU A 13 -15.02 -9.79 -14.40
CA GLU A 13 -14.69 -9.04 -15.61
C GLU A 13 -13.28 -8.43 -15.50
N TYR A 14 -12.96 -7.77 -14.39
CA TYR A 14 -11.62 -7.22 -14.20
C TYR A 14 -10.54 -8.31 -14.29
N ARG A 15 -10.77 -9.47 -13.68
CA ARG A 15 -9.83 -10.59 -13.73
C ARG A 15 -9.61 -11.13 -15.14
N SER A 16 -10.63 -11.11 -16.00
CA SER A 16 -10.48 -11.57 -17.39
C SER A 16 -9.62 -10.60 -18.21
N LEU A 17 -9.75 -9.30 -17.95
CA LEU A 17 -8.94 -8.24 -18.57
C LEU A 17 -7.50 -8.20 -18.02
N SER A 18 -7.34 -8.42 -16.72
CA SER A 18 -6.06 -8.33 -16.02
C SER A 18 -5.86 -9.50 -15.05
N PRO A 19 -5.36 -10.65 -15.54
CA PRO A 19 -5.15 -11.83 -14.69
C PRO A 19 -4.09 -11.61 -13.60
N ARG A 20 -3.20 -10.65 -13.79
CA ARG A 20 -2.18 -10.20 -12.82
C ARG A 20 -2.38 -8.72 -12.58
N SER A 21 -2.67 -8.36 -11.34
CA SER A 21 -2.92 -6.97 -10.99
C SER A 21 -2.10 -6.56 -9.78
N HIS A 22 -1.83 -5.27 -9.69
CA HIS A 22 -1.16 -4.70 -8.54
C HIS A 22 -2.06 -4.82 -7.30
N HIS A 23 -1.45 -5.07 -6.14
CA HIS A 23 -2.17 -5.27 -4.88
C HIS A 23 -3.16 -4.12 -4.58
N LEU A 24 -2.77 -2.87 -4.82
CA LEU A 24 -3.64 -1.70 -4.68
C LEU A 24 -4.95 -1.82 -5.46
N VAL A 25 -4.91 -2.29 -6.69
CA VAL A 25 -6.10 -2.39 -7.54
C VAL A 25 -7.00 -3.52 -7.05
N VAL A 26 -6.41 -4.65 -6.63
CA VAL A 26 -7.16 -5.75 -6.03
C VAL A 26 -7.86 -5.30 -4.74
N THR A 27 -7.19 -4.54 -3.87
CA THR A 27 -7.82 -3.99 -2.66
C THR A 27 -8.90 -2.97 -2.99
N ALA A 28 -8.72 -2.15 -4.03
CA ALA A 28 -9.76 -1.21 -4.48
C ALA A 28 -11.03 -1.93 -4.96
N LEU A 29 -10.89 -3.07 -5.64
CA LEU A 29 -12.01 -3.92 -6.03
C LEU A 29 -12.69 -4.55 -4.81
N GLU A 30 -11.90 -5.12 -3.89
CA GLU A 30 -12.42 -5.72 -2.65
C GLU A 30 -13.20 -4.71 -1.79
N LEU A 31 -12.75 -3.45 -1.78
CA LEU A 31 -13.35 -2.38 -1.00
C LEU A 31 -14.27 -1.48 -1.84
N SER A 32 -14.71 -1.90 -3.03
CA SER A 32 -15.51 -1.05 -3.92
C SER A 32 -16.89 -0.71 -3.35
N GLY A 33 -17.36 -1.47 -2.37
CA GLY A 33 -18.64 -1.25 -1.69
C GLY A 33 -18.61 -0.19 -0.58
N ILE A 34 -17.45 0.38 -0.24
CA ILE A 34 -17.31 1.39 0.82
C ILE A 34 -16.85 2.75 0.24
N PRO A 35 -17.05 3.87 0.97
CA PRO A 35 -16.57 5.17 0.52
C PRO A 35 -15.06 5.16 0.23
N VAL A 36 -14.66 5.72 -0.92
CA VAL A 36 -13.28 5.69 -1.42
C VAL A 36 -12.27 6.24 -0.41
N ASN A 37 -12.66 7.25 0.36
CA ASN A 37 -11.81 7.84 1.39
C ASN A 37 -11.56 6.87 2.56
N GLN A 38 -12.50 5.97 2.88
CA GLN A 38 -12.31 4.94 3.88
C GLN A 38 -11.47 3.77 3.34
N ALA A 39 -11.71 3.35 2.09
CA ALA A 39 -10.87 2.36 1.43
C ALA A 39 -9.40 2.82 1.35
N ALA A 40 -9.17 4.08 0.96
CA ALA A 40 -7.83 4.67 0.91
C ALA A 40 -7.15 4.71 2.28
N ARG A 41 -7.88 5.04 3.35
CA ARG A 41 -7.36 5.01 4.73
C ARG A 41 -7.01 3.60 5.19
N ALA A 42 -7.83 2.60 4.87
CA ALA A 42 -7.56 1.20 5.18
C ALA A 42 -6.29 0.71 4.47
N PHE A 43 -6.15 0.99 3.17
CA PHE A 43 -4.96 0.64 2.41
C PHE A 43 -3.70 1.36 2.92
N ALA A 44 -3.84 2.64 3.26
CA ALA A 44 -2.76 3.43 3.83
C ALA A 44 -2.31 2.87 5.20
N PHE A 45 -3.24 2.47 6.06
CA PHE A 45 -2.92 1.81 7.32
C PHE A 45 -2.11 0.55 7.10
N GLN A 46 -2.60 -0.34 6.23
CA GLN A 46 -1.92 -1.61 5.92
C GLN A 46 -0.50 -1.36 5.40
N SER A 47 -0.33 -0.37 4.52
CA SER A 47 0.96 -0.01 3.93
C SER A 47 1.95 0.49 5.00
N VAL A 48 1.52 1.42 5.85
CA VAL A 48 2.35 1.98 6.94
C VAL A 48 2.70 0.92 7.97
N ALA A 49 1.74 0.08 8.36
CA ALA A 49 1.97 -1.01 9.29
C ALA A 49 2.97 -2.04 8.73
N GLY A 50 2.85 -2.39 7.44
CA GLY A 50 3.78 -3.28 6.74
C GLY A 50 5.21 -2.74 6.72
N LEU A 51 5.39 -1.46 6.39
CA LEU A 51 6.70 -0.79 6.42
C LEU A 51 7.30 -0.73 7.83
N ALA A 52 6.48 -0.42 8.85
CA ALA A 52 6.93 -0.41 10.24
C ALA A 52 7.35 -1.81 10.72
N ALA A 53 6.62 -2.86 10.33
CA ALA A 53 6.97 -4.24 10.63
C ALA A 53 8.27 -4.68 9.93
N ALA A 54 8.46 -4.30 8.67
CA ALA A 54 9.69 -4.57 7.94
C ALA A 54 10.88 -3.82 8.58
N SER A 55 10.66 -2.58 9.02
CA SER A 55 11.70 -1.76 9.66
C SER A 55 12.27 -2.39 10.93
N MET A 56 11.44 -3.05 11.74
CA MET A 56 11.91 -3.79 12.93
C MET A 56 12.85 -4.94 12.59
N LYS A 57 12.73 -5.53 11.39
CA LYS A 57 13.62 -6.62 10.94
C LYS A 57 14.95 -6.11 10.39
N LEU A 58 14.98 -4.86 9.91
CA LEU A 58 16.16 -4.25 9.28
C LEU A 58 16.95 -3.36 10.24
N MET A 59 16.27 -2.74 11.21
CA MET A 59 16.84 -1.77 12.13
C MET A 59 16.64 -2.22 13.57
N ARG A 60 17.50 -1.75 14.48
CA ARG A 60 17.36 -1.97 15.93
C ARG A 60 16.26 -1.07 16.51
N VAL A 61 15.02 -1.24 16.05
CA VAL A 61 13.85 -0.49 16.50
C VAL A 61 12.90 -1.44 17.21
N GLY A 62 12.54 -1.13 18.45
CA GLY A 62 11.60 -1.93 19.24
C GLY A 62 10.14 -1.68 18.87
N GLN A 63 9.27 -2.61 19.28
CA GLN A 63 7.82 -2.56 19.02
C GLN A 63 7.18 -1.22 19.38
N THR A 64 7.49 -0.69 20.57
CA THR A 64 6.93 0.60 21.05
C THR A 64 7.28 1.75 20.12
N ALA A 65 8.52 1.83 19.65
CA ALA A 65 8.95 2.87 18.73
C ALA A 65 8.23 2.75 17.38
N CYS A 66 8.07 1.54 16.84
CA CYS A 66 7.30 1.33 15.62
C CYS A 66 5.82 1.71 15.78
N GLN A 67 5.19 1.37 16.90
CA GLN A 67 3.80 1.79 17.17
C GLN A 67 3.64 3.31 17.24
N LEU A 68 4.62 4.02 17.83
CA LEU A 68 4.64 5.48 17.83
C LEU A 68 4.76 6.06 16.41
N VAL A 69 5.59 5.47 15.55
CA VAL A 69 5.73 5.87 14.15
C VAL A 69 4.43 5.67 13.39
N VAL A 70 3.80 4.50 13.51
CA VAL A 70 2.50 4.20 12.88
C VAL A 70 1.46 5.20 13.35
N ARG A 71 1.30 5.39 14.66
CA ARG A 71 0.32 6.34 15.23
C ARG A 71 0.52 7.76 14.72
N ARG A 72 1.75 8.28 14.75
CA ARG A 72 2.07 9.64 14.29
C ARG A 72 1.83 9.82 12.79
N SER A 73 2.17 8.81 11.99
CA SER A 73 1.94 8.83 10.55
C SER A 73 0.44 8.94 10.24
N LEU A 74 -0.36 8.04 10.84
CA LEU A 74 -1.81 8.00 10.61
C LEU A 74 -2.54 9.24 11.08
N ALA A 75 -2.08 9.87 12.17
CA ALA A 75 -2.67 11.11 12.69
C ALA A 75 -2.65 12.26 11.67
N THR A 76 -1.68 12.27 10.75
CA THR A 76 -1.56 13.32 9.72
C THR A 76 -2.03 12.89 8.34
N LEU A 77 -2.13 11.57 8.10
CA LEU A 77 -2.35 11.03 6.77
C LEU A 77 -3.81 11.18 6.30
N GLY A 78 -4.77 11.17 7.23
CA GLY A 78 -6.20 11.29 6.89
C GLY A 78 -6.51 12.54 6.06
N GLY A 79 -6.08 13.72 6.52
CA GLY A 79 -6.30 14.97 5.78
C GLY A 79 -5.54 15.04 4.46
N LYS A 80 -4.37 14.40 4.36
CA LYS A 80 -3.61 14.30 3.10
C LYS A 80 -4.32 13.40 2.08
N ILE A 81 -4.95 12.32 2.53
CA ILE A 81 -5.76 11.44 1.67
C ILE A 81 -6.98 12.21 1.13
N ASP A 82 -7.70 12.94 1.99
CA ASP A 82 -8.84 13.74 1.54
C ASP A 82 -8.40 14.81 0.52
N GLY A 83 -7.30 15.49 0.79
CA GLY A 83 -6.69 16.44 -0.15
C GLY A 83 -6.36 15.78 -1.49
N SER A 84 -5.68 14.64 -1.50
CA SER A 84 -5.31 13.91 -2.71
C SER A 84 -6.53 13.45 -3.53
N LEU A 85 -7.60 12.99 -2.87
CA LEU A 85 -8.82 12.54 -3.54
C LEU A 85 -9.61 13.67 -4.20
N SER A 86 -9.36 14.92 -3.81
CA SER A 86 -9.97 16.10 -4.43
C SER A 86 -9.21 16.62 -5.66
N GLN A 87 -8.01 16.09 -5.92
CA GLN A 87 -7.20 16.47 -7.06
C GLN A 87 -7.47 15.56 -8.27
N PRO A 88 -7.27 16.06 -9.50
CA PRO A 88 -7.21 15.20 -10.67
C PRO A 88 -6.17 14.08 -10.50
N VAL A 89 -6.42 12.93 -11.10
CA VAL A 89 -5.47 11.81 -11.08
C VAL A 89 -4.17 12.25 -11.75
N ASP A 90 -3.07 12.14 -11.02
CA ASP A 90 -1.72 12.35 -11.51
C ASP A 90 -0.87 11.08 -11.31
N GLY A 91 0.25 11.05 -12.02
CA GLY A 91 1.29 10.07 -11.75
C GLY A 91 2.14 10.52 -10.56
N TRP A 92 2.73 9.56 -9.86
CA TRP A 92 3.71 9.84 -8.82
C TRP A 92 5.10 9.37 -9.24
N PHE A 93 6.11 10.21 -8.99
CA PHE A 93 7.51 9.90 -9.22
C PHE A 93 8.35 10.41 -8.05
N ASN A 94 9.12 9.52 -7.44
CA ASN A 94 10.08 9.88 -6.40
C ASN A 94 11.47 9.32 -6.75
N PRO A 95 12.39 10.16 -7.25
CA PRO A 95 13.72 9.72 -7.65
C PRO A 95 14.48 8.94 -6.57
N LEU A 96 14.29 9.31 -5.30
CA LEU A 96 15.00 8.66 -4.19
C LEU A 96 14.51 7.24 -3.95
N VAL A 97 13.20 7.01 -4.08
CA VAL A 97 12.61 5.68 -3.98
C VAL A 97 13.06 4.81 -5.15
N GLU A 98 13.02 5.34 -6.37
CA GLU A 98 13.48 4.61 -7.56
C GLU A 98 14.95 4.19 -7.46
N ILE A 99 15.84 5.11 -7.05
CA ILE A 99 17.26 4.82 -6.86
C ILE A 99 17.45 3.77 -5.77
N ALA A 100 16.72 3.86 -4.65
CA ALA A 100 16.81 2.89 -3.57
C ALA A 100 16.34 1.49 -4.01
N SER A 101 15.24 1.40 -4.77
CA SER A 101 14.73 0.14 -5.34
C SER A 101 15.71 -0.48 -6.34
N LEU A 102 16.32 0.32 -7.22
CA LEU A 102 17.35 -0.16 -8.15
C LEU A 102 18.60 -0.66 -7.43
N ARG A 103 18.98 -0.01 -6.33
CA ARG A 103 20.07 -0.47 -5.46
C ARG A 103 19.71 -1.77 -4.76
N HIS A 104 18.49 -1.91 -4.26
CA HIS A 104 18.02 -3.13 -3.60
C HIS A 104 18.11 -4.35 -4.53
N ALA A 105 17.79 -4.20 -5.82
CA ALA A 105 17.93 -5.27 -6.81
C ALA A 105 19.38 -5.80 -6.96
N ARG A 106 20.39 -5.00 -6.59
CA ARG A 106 21.83 -5.32 -6.69
C ARG A 106 22.48 -5.58 -5.32
N ALA A 107 21.71 -5.64 -4.23
CA ALA A 107 22.28 -5.85 -2.91
C ALA A 107 22.79 -7.29 -2.74
N ASN A 108 24.03 -7.43 -2.22
CA ASN A 108 24.69 -8.72 -2.01
C ASN A 108 23.92 -9.64 -1.04
N HIS A 109 23.22 -9.04 -0.07
CA HIS A 109 22.38 -9.74 0.89
C HIS A 109 21.02 -9.03 0.99
N ARG A 110 19.95 -9.82 0.95
CA ARG A 110 18.56 -9.32 0.97
C ARG A 110 17.71 -10.19 1.88
N LEU A 111 16.98 -9.54 2.77
CA LEU A 111 15.95 -10.20 3.59
C LEU A 111 14.57 -10.17 2.92
N PHE A 112 14.33 -9.17 2.05
CA PHE A 112 13.09 -8.95 1.34
C PHE A 112 13.28 -9.10 -0.17
N ILE A 113 12.20 -9.39 -0.89
CA ILE A 113 12.22 -9.59 -2.34
C ILE A 113 12.28 -8.29 -3.14
N SER A 114 11.83 -7.18 -2.54
CA SER A 114 11.77 -5.83 -3.13
C SER A 114 11.92 -4.76 -2.07
#